data_AF-A0AAW2L184-F1
#
_entry.id   AF-A0AAW2L184-F1
#
_cell.length_a   1.000
_cell.length_b   1.000
_cell.length_c   1.000
_cell.angle_alpha   90.00
_cell.angle_beta   90.00
_cell.angle_gamma   90.00
#
_symmetry.space_group_name_H-M   'P 1'
#
loop_
_entity.id
_entity.type
_entity.pdbx_description
1 polymer ?
#
loop_
_entity_poly.entity_id
_entity_poly.type
_entity_poly.pdbx_seq_one_letter_code
_entity_poly.pdbx_strand_id
1 'polypeptide(L)'
;MVTNTTTIEEQLASLTRAIEGLTKHVQEQDAQIARLINKADSVDASHVMGKQVEAHDKVEAPAKQHYTEKDKYAKELQVSSDGLILVDQLKEFIEGTIKSKIEGSSKSSLTYSKPYTPRIDGLKMPMRYQPPKF
;
A
#
# COMPACT_ATOMS: atom_id res chain seq x y z
N MET A 1 6.64 47.50 -34.40
CA MET A 1 7.31 46.37 -33.73
C MET A 1 7.54 46.80 -32.29
N VAL A 2 6.99 46.10 -31.30
CA VAL A 2 7.10 46.50 -29.88
C VAL A 2 8.26 45.75 -29.25
N THR A 3 9.29 46.48 -28.82
CA THR A 3 10.47 45.91 -28.15
C THR A 3 10.28 45.94 -26.64
N ASN A 4 9.81 44.82 -26.08
CA ASN A 4 9.74 44.62 -24.62
C ASN A 4 11.14 44.28 -24.08
N THR A 5 12.02 45.28 -23.95
CA THR A 5 13.30 45.14 -23.26
C THR A 5 13.09 45.39 -21.76
N THR A 6 12.66 44.36 -21.02
CA THR A 6 12.61 44.40 -19.55
C THR A 6 14.00 44.74 -19.03
N THR A 7 14.13 45.84 -18.29
CA THR A 7 15.42 46.37 -17.86
C THR A 7 16.04 45.47 -16.79
N ILE A 8 17.38 45.43 -16.66
CA ILE A 8 18.07 44.59 -15.67
C ILE A 8 17.56 44.86 -14.24
N GLU A 9 17.23 46.12 -13.93
CA GLU A 9 16.64 46.55 -12.67
C GLU A 9 15.26 45.90 -12.39
N GLU A 10 14.44 45.73 -13.43
CA GLU A 10 13.11 45.11 -13.32
C GLU A 10 13.23 43.60 -13.08
N GLN A 11 14.20 42.94 -13.74
CA GLN A 11 14.55 41.55 -13.46
C GLN A 11 15.05 41.38 -12.02
N LEU A 12 15.93 42.28 -11.55
CA LEU A 12 16.43 42.26 -10.17
C LEU A 12 15.28 42.45 -9.16
N ALA A 13 14.41 43.43 -9.37
CA ALA A 13 13.23 43.66 -8.53
C ALA A 13 12.27 42.45 -8.52
N SER A 14 12.10 41.76 -9.66
CA SER A 14 11.29 40.54 -9.74
C SER A 14 11.89 39.40 -8.92
N LEU A 15 13.23 39.23 -8.96
CA LEU A 15 13.94 38.21 -8.22
C LEU A 15 13.93 38.48 -6.71
N THR A 16 14.15 39.74 -6.30
CA THR A 16 14.04 40.15 -4.88
C THR A 16 12.63 39.85 -4.33
N ARG A 17 11.58 40.17 -5.09
CA ARG A 17 10.19 39.87 -4.71
C ARG A 17 9.91 38.36 -4.62
N ALA A 18 10.47 37.57 -5.54
CA ALA A 18 10.33 36.11 -5.52
C ALA A 18 11.03 35.50 -4.30
N ILE A 19 12.24 35.95 -3.97
CA ILE A 19 12.98 35.54 -2.77
C ILE A 19 12.22 35.91 -1.50
N GLU A 20 11.69 37.14 -1.39
CA GLU A 20 10.89 37.57 -0.24
C GLU A 20 9.62 36.70 -0.06
N GLY A 21 8.93 36.37 -1.16
CA GLY A 21 7.78 35.47 -1.14
C GLY A 21 8.13 34.05 -0.68
N LEU A 22 9.23 33.50 -1.17
CA LEU A 22 9.77 32.20 -0.74
C LEU A 22 10.16 32.21 0.75
N THR A 23 10.84 33.26 1.22
CA THR A 23 11.22 33.41 2.64
C THR A 23 10.00 33.41 3.55
N LYS A 24 8.94 34.16 3.19
CA LYS A 24 7.68 34.18 3.95
C LYS A 24 6.98 32.82 3.95
N HIS A 25 6.99 32.10 2.84
CA HIS A 25 6.40 30.77 2.75
C HIS A 25 7.14 29.74 3.63
N VAL A 26 8.48 29.75 3.62
CA VAL A 26 9.30 28.91 4.50
C VAL A 26 9.02 29.20 5.97
N GLN A 27 8.99 30.47 6.37
CA GLN A 27 8.67 30.86 7.76
C GLN A 27 7.28 30.39 8.23
N GLU A 28 6.26 30.45 7.35
CA GLU A 28 4.92 29.93 7.68
C GLU A 28 4.93 28.39 7.78
N GLN A 29 5.65 27.68 6.90
CA GLN A 29 5.81 26.22 6.99
C GLN A 29 6.53 25.82 8.30
N ASP A 30 7.62 26.51 8.68
CA ASP A 30 8.33 26.27 9.94
C ASP A 30 7.43 26.52 11.16
N ALA A 31 6.59 27.55 11.13
CA ALA A 31 5.60 27.81 12.18
C ALA A 31 4.53 26.72 12.26
N GLN A 32 4.10 26.14 11.14
CA GLN A 32 3.18 25.00 11.10
C GLN A 32 3.84 23.72 11.64
N ILE A 33 5.09 23.44 11.27
CA ILE A 33 5.89 22.32 11.80
C ILE A 33 6.03 22.45 13.31
N ALA A 34 6.42 23.63 13.82
CA ALA A 34 6.53 23.87 15.26
C ALA A 34 5.18 23.64 15.99
N ARG A 35 4.05 24.05 15.41
CA ARG A 35 2.71 23.77 15.96
C ARG A 35 2.36 22.28 15.97
N LEU A 36 2.80 21.52 14.96
CA LEU A 36 2.57 20.07 14.89
C LEU A 36 3.44 19.30 15.88
N ILE A 37 4.73 19.67 16.04
CA ILE A 37 5.64 19.06 17.02
C ILE A 37 5.09 19.24 18.45
N ASN A 38 4.75 20.47 18.84
CA ASN A 38 4.16 20.73 20.17
C ASN A 38 2.85 19.94 20.42
N LYS A 39 2.07 19.64 19.37
CA LYS A 39 0.90 18.77 19.48
C LYS A 39 1.31 17.31 19.70
N ALA A 40 2.26 16.78 18.94
CA ALA A 40 2.76 15.42 19.11
C ALA A 40 3.33 15.19 20.53
N ASP A 41 4.16 16.11 21.02
CA ASP A 41 4.72 16.05 22.38
C ASP A 41 3.62 16.09 23.46
N SER A 42 2.52 16.82 23.22
CA SER A 42 1.36 16.83 24.13
C SER A 42 0.51 15.56 24.08
N VAL A 43 0.54 14.81 22.97
CA VAL A 43 -0.18 13.53 22.83
C VAL A 43 0.55 12.42 23.58
N ASP A 44 1.89 12.40 23.52
CA ASP A 44 2.71 11.41 24.24
C ASP A 44 2.61 11.56 25.77
N ALA A 45 2.33 12.78 26.26
CA ALA A 45 2.03 13.05 27.66
C ALA A 45 0.56 12.78 28.08
N SER A 46 -0.37 12.61 27.14
CA SER A 46 -1.83 12.64 27.40
C SER A 46 -2.57 11.33 27.08
N HIS A 47 -1.89 10.26 26.64
CA HIS A 47 -2.51 8.94 26.47
C HIS A 47 -2.79 8.22 27.81
N VAL A 48 -3.48 8.88 28.74
CA VAL A 48 -4.15 8.30 29.93
C VAL A 48 -5.52 8.96 30.18
N MET A 49 -6.30 9.19 29.11
CA MET A 49 -7.76 9.44 29.07
C MET A 49 -8.13 9.70 27.60
N GLY A 50 -9.24 9.25 27.02
CA GLY A 50 -10.38 8.55 27.59
C GLY A 50 -11.69 9.05 26.96
N LYS A 51 -12.30 8.20 26.11
CA LYS A 51 -13.74 8.13 25.76
C LYS A 51 -14.38 9.05 24.68
N GLN A 52 -15.13 8.35 23.80
CA GLN A 52 -16.48 8.63 23.24
C GLN A 52 -16.74 9.67 22.12
N VAL A 53 -17.22 9.15 20.97
CA VAL A 53 -18.51 9.49 20.25
C VAL A 53 -18.60 10.92 19.62
N GLU A 54 -19.08 11.17 18.40
CA GLU A 54 -20.33 10.74 17.73
C GLU A 54 -20.27 10.77 16.18
N ALA A 55 -21.40 10.57 15.48
CA ALA A 55 -21.51 10.25 14.04
C ALA A 55 -22.11 11.36 13.14
N HIS A 56 -21.93 11.24 11.80
CA HIS A 56 -22.85 11.61 10.69
C HIS A 56 -22.11 11.29 9.35
N ASP A 57 -22.55 10.39 8.46
CA ASP A 57 -23.72 10.31 7.56
C ASP A 57 -23.59 11.03 6.18
N LYS A 58 -23.56 10.19 5.13
CA LYS A 58 -24.00 10.37 3.73
C LYS A 58 -23.26 11.24 2.68
N VAL A 59 -23.52 10.85 1.41
CA VAL A 59 -23.22 11.47 0.09
C VAL A 59 -21.81 11.15 -0.46
N GLU A 60 -21.60 10.57 -1.66
CA GLU A 60 -22.50 9.99 -2.69
C GLU A 60 -21.84 8.86 -3.54
N ALA A 61 -22.44 8.46 -4.67
CA ALA A 61 -21.83 7.64 -5.73
C ALA A 61 -21.63 8.48 -7.01
N PRO A 62 -20.71 8.10 -7.95
CA PRO A 62 -21.24 7.41 -9.13
C PRO A 62 -20.32 6.36 -9.80
N ALA A 63 -20.99 5.32 -10.30
CA ALA A 63 -20.78 4.61 -11.57
C ALA A 63 -19.37 4.38 -12.18
N LYS A 64 -19.01 3.08 -12.20
CA LYS A 64 -18.45 2.33 -13.35
C LYS A 64 -17.10 2.77 -13.93
N GLN A 65 -16.05 2.07 -13.48
CA GLN A 65 -14.94 1.69 -14.36
C GLN A 65 -14.94 0.17 -14.59
N HIS A 66 -14.59 -0.23 -15.81
CA HIS A 66 -14.77 -1.59 -16.32
C HIS A 66 -13.42 -2.32 -16.27
N TYR A 67 -13.15 -3.06 -15.19
CA TYR A 67 -11.93 -3.85 -15.04
C TYR A 67 -12.20 -5.34 -14.89
N THR A 68 -11.21 -6.11 -15.37
CA THR A 68 -11.30 -7.52 -15.71
C THR A 68 -11.50 -8.43 -14.50
N GLU A 69 -12.26 -9.50 -14.72
CA GLU A 69 -12.57 -10.54 -13.74
C GLU A 69 -11.34 -11.34 -13.27
N LYS A 70 -10.62 -10.87 -12.23
CA LYS A 70 -9.85 -11.74 -11.30
C LYS A 70 -9.82 -11.29 -9.83
N ASP A 71 -10.01 -10.01 -9.51
CA ASP A 71 -9.80 -9.49 -8.15
C ASP A 71 -11.10 -9.32 -7.34
N LYS A 72 -11.76 -10.44 -6.99
CA LYS A 72 -13.02 -10.43 -6.20
C LYS A 72 -12.83 -10.56 -4.68
N TYR A 73 -11.58 -10.53 -4.17
CA TYR A 73 -11.26 -10.73 -2.75
C TYR A 73 -10.15 -9.81 -2.20
N ALA A 74 -9.76 -8.77 -2.93
CA ALA A 74 -8.91 -7.72 -2.36
C ALA A 74 -9.75 -6.90 -1.36
N LYS A 75 -9.79 -7.33 -0.10
CA LYS A 75 -10.40 -6.58 1.00
C LYS A 75 -9.49 -5.38 1.28
N GLU A 76 -9.72 -4.30 0.53
CA GLU A 76 -8.82 -3.15 0.48
C GLU A 76 -8.59 -2.56 1.88
N LEU A 77 -7.33 -2.37 2.23
CA LEU A 77 -6.96 -1.92 3.57
C LEU A 77 -7.26 -0.42 3.67
N GLN A 78 -8.24 -0.05 4.48
CA GLN A 78 -8.55 1.36 4.71
C GLN A 78 -7.35 2.03 5.40
N VAL A 79 -6.80 3.06 4.76
CA VAL A 79 -5.73 3.90 5.29
C VAL A 79 -6.36 5.24 5.69
N SER A 80 -5.99 5.78 6.85
CA SER A 80 -6.44 7.10 7.31
C SER A 80 -5.94 8.21 6.37
N SER A 81 -6.57 9.39 6.42
CA SER A 81 -6.10 10.61 5.73
C SER A 81 -4.64 10.93 6.02
N ASP A 82 -4.18 10.57 7.22
CA ASP A 82 -2.85 10.86 7.74
C ASP A 82 -1.81 9.80 7.30
N GLY A 83 -2.19 8.87 6.41
CA GLY A 83 -1.34 7.77 5.94
C GLY A 83 -1.20 6.61 6.94
N LEU A 84 -1.85 6.69 8.10
CA LEU A 84 -1.77 5.69 9.17
C LEU A 84 -2.78 4.56 8.99
N ILE A 85 -2.38 3.37 9.42
CA ILE A 85 -3.21 2.14 9.43
C ILE A 85 -3.43 1.74 10.90
N LEU A 86 -4.67 1.44 11.28
CA LEU A 86 -4.96 0.96 12.63
C LEU A 86 -4.37 -0.44 12.85
N VAL A 87 -3.68 -0.65 13.98
CA VAL A 87 -2.99 -1.92 14.29
C VAL A 87 -3.97 -3.09 14.32
N ASP A 88 -5.16 -2.90 14.91
CA ASP A 88 -6.20 -3.94 14.97
C ASP A 88 -6.71 -4.32 13.58
N GLN A 89 -6.94 -3.34 12.71
CA GLN A 89 -7.38 -3.55 11.33
C GLN A 89 -6.31 -4.29 10.51
N LEU A 90 -5.03 -3.96 10.70
CA LEU A 90 -3.92 -4.68 10.06
C LEU A 90 -3.84 -6.13 10.56
N LYS A 91 -4.00 -6.35 11.88
CA LYS A 91 -4.05 -7.68 12.48
C LYS A 91 -5.20 -8.51 11.90
N GLU A 92 -6.42 -7.98 11.89
CA GLU A 92 -7.59 -8.66 11.31
C GLU A 92 -7.41 -8.96 9.82
N PHE A 93 -6.82 -8.05 9.05
CA PHE A 93 -6.55 -8.25 7.63
C PHE A 93 -5.53 -9.38 7.41
N ILE A 94 -4.44 -9.41 8.17
CA ILE A 94 -3.42 -10.48 8.08
C ILE A 94 -4.03 -11.82 8.51
N GLU A 95 -4.74 -11.86 9.64
CA GLU A 95 -5.37 -13.06 10.19
C GLU A 95 -6.43 -13.63 9.23
N GLY A 96 -7.33 -12.78 8.72
CA GLY A 96 -8.33 -13.15 7.72
C GLY A 96 -7.72 -13.58 6.39
N THR A 97 -6.65 -12.93 5.93
CA THR A 97 -5.94 -13.31 4.70
C THR A 97 -5.30 -14.70 4.86
N ILE A 98 -4.56 -14.93 5.94
CA ILE A 98 -3.93 -16.24 6.23
C ILE A 98 -5.00 -17.33 6.33
N LYS A 99 -6.07 -17.09 7.10
CA LYS A 99 -7.19 -18.04 7.22
C LYS A 99 -7.84 -18.35 5.87
N SER A 100 -8.13 -17.33 5.05
CA SER A 100 -8.71 -17.52 3.71
C SER A 100 -7.80 -18.32 2.77
N LYS A 101 -6.48 -18.14 2.86
CA LYS A 101 -5.49 -18.89 2.06
C LYS A 101 -5.36 -20.32 2.52
N ILE A 102 -5.48 -20.62 3.82
CA ILE A 102 -5.43 -21.98 4.34
C ILE A 102 -6.74 -22.72 4.06
N GLU A 103 -7.87 -22.12 4.39
CA GLU A 103 -9.20 -22.75 4.36
C GLU A 103 -9.76 -22.83 2.93
N GLY A 104 -9.51 -21.79 2.11
CA GLY A 104 -9.77 -21.80 0.67
C GLY A 104 -8.77 -22.64 -0.14
N SER A 105 -7.58 -22.92 0.40
CA SER A 105 -6.66 -23.92 -0.17
C SER A 105 -6.97 -25.33 0.37
N SER A 106 -8.23 -25.76 0.22
CA SER A 106 -8.64 -27.15 0.44
C SER A 106 -7.94 -28.13 -0.53
N LYS A 107 -7.19 -27.61 -1.51
CA LYS A 107 -6.27 -28.38 -2.35
C LYS A 107 -4.92 -28.47 -1.65
N SER A 108 -4.68 -29.67 -1.12
CA SER A 108 -3.38 -30.31 -0.85
C SER A 108 -2.18 -29.37 -0.71
N SER A 109 -1.47 -29.48 0.43
CA SER A 109 -0.03 -29.26 0.47
C SER A 109 0.57 -29.84 -0.83
N LEU A 110 1.20 -28.98 -1.63
CA LEU A 110 1.72 -29.34 -2.96
C LEU A 110 2.95 -30.23 -2.78
N THR A 111 2.72 -31.44 -2.29
CA THR A 111 3.68 -32.52 -2.27
C THR A 111 4.02 -32.76 -3.72
N TYR A 112 5.26 -32.41 -4.08
CA TYR A 112 5.77 -32.52 -5.43
C TYR A 112 5.60 -33.97 -5.93
N SER A 113 4.52 -34.19 -6.68
CA SER A 113 4.22 -35.48 -7.28
C SER A 113 5.16 -35.66 -8.44
N LYS A 114 6.10 -36.61 -8.32
CA LYS A 114 7.13 -36.89 -9.33
C LYS A 114 6.45 -37.29 -10.65
N PRO A 115 6.41 -36.43 -11.68
CA PRO A 115 5.57 -36.66 -12.87
C PRO A 115 6.07 -37.84 -13.71
N TYR A 116 7.29 -38.30 -13.46
CA TYR A 116 7.91 -39.44 -14.12
C TYR A 116 7.75 -40.77 -13.37
N THR A 117 7.30 -40.80 -12.11
CA THR A 117 7.17 -42.06 -11.36
C THR A 117 6.28 -43.09 -12.09
N PRO A 118 5.05 -42.75 -12.54
CA PRO A 118 4.22 -43.69 -13.30
C PRO A 118 4.85 -44.14 -14.64
N ARG A 119 5.67 -43.28 -15.25
CA ARG A 119 6.38 -43.59 -16.50
C ARG A 119 7.55 -44.55 -16.27
N ILE A 120 8.28 -44.37 -15.17
CA ILE A 120 9.38 -45.25 -14.75
C ILE A 120 8.83 -46.62 -14.33
N ASP A 121 7.73 -46.65 -13.58
CA ASP A 121 7.06 -47.90 -13.19
C ASP A 121 6.54 -48.66 -14.41
N GLY A 122 6.03 -47.97 -15.44
CA GLY A 122 5.65 -48.57 -16.73
C GLY A 122 6.81 -49.08 -17.60
N LEU A 123 8.05 -48.63 -17.35
CA LEU A 123 9.27 -49.12 -18.00
C LEU A 123 9.97 -50.23 -17.19
N LYS A 124 9.41 -50.62 -16.04
CA LYS A 124 10.00 -51.63 -15.16
C LYS A 124 9.95 -53.00 -15.82
N MET A 125 11.12 -53.58 -16.07
CA MET A 125 11.22 -54.93 -16.63
C MET A 125 10.51 -55.95 -15.74
N PRO A 126 9.78 -56.94 -16.32
CA PRO A 126 9.08 -57.94 -15.54
C PRO A 126 10.05 -58.77 -14.70
N MET A 127 9.57 -59.29 -13.56
CA MET A 127 10.37 -60.02 -12.56
C MET A 127 11.06 -61.30 -13.08
N ARG A 128 10.75 -61.71 -14.32
CA ARG A 128 11.32 -62.86 -15.04
C ARG A 128 12.04 -62.45 -16.33
N TYR A 129 12.33 -61.16 -16.52
CA TYR A 129 13.15 -60.69 -17.63
C TYR A 129 14.56 -61.25 -17.49
N GLN A 130 15.00 -61.99 -18.51
CA GLN A 130 16.37 -62.45 -18.64
C GLN A 130 17.05 -61.60 -19.72
N PRO A 131 18.10 -60.82 -19.38
CA PRO A 131 18.84 -60.05 -20.37
C PRO A 131 19.42 -60.94 -21.48
N PRO A 132 19.54 -60.42 -22.73
CA PRO A 132 20.27 -61.11 -23.78
C PRO A 132 21.68 -61.47 -23.34
N LYS A 133 22.11 -62.69 -23.69
CA LYS A 133 23.50 -63.12 -23.54
C LYS A 133 24.25 -62.75 -24.81
N PHE A 134 25.40 -62.11 -24.64
CA PHE A 134 26.39 -61.84 -25.68
C PHE A 134 27.53 -62.86 -25.55
#